data_AF-A0A2G1YA16-F1
#
_entry.id   AF-A0A2G1YA16-F1
#
_cell.length_a   1.000
_cell.length_b   1.000
_cell.length_c   1.000
_cell.angle_alpha   90.00
_cell.angle_beta   90.00
_cell.angle_gamma   90.00
#
_symmetry.space_group_name_H-M   'P 1'
#
loop_
_entity.id
_entity.type
_entity.pdbx_description
1 polymer ?
#
loop_
_entity_poly.entity_id
_entity_poly.type
_entity_poly.pdbx_seq_one_letter_code
_entity_poly.pdbx_strand_id
1 'polypeptide(L)' 'TIATPDYDEAQMERLGELMPLGRLPQADDIAQAVLYLVDAAAVTGQTLYVDGGAHIRSYDRDFMHLCR' A
#
# COMPACT_ATOMS: atom_id res chain seq x y z
N THR A 1 -1.21 -7.51 3.11
CA THR A 1 -1.82 -6.32 3.72
C THR A 1 -2.49 -6.79 4.96
N ILE A 2 -2.41 -6.04 6.06
CA ILE A 2 -3.21 -6.36 7.24
C ILE A 2 -4.63 -5.93 6.89
N ALA A 3 -5.53 -6.90 6.73
CA ALA A 3 -6.92 -6.60 6.41
C ALA A 3 -7.60 -5.92 7.59
N THR A 4 -8.33 -4.83 7.33
CA THR A 4 -9.29 -4.30 8.29
C THR A 4 -10.42 -5.31 8.45
N PRO A 5 -10.95 -5.58 9.66
CA PRO A 5 -12.03 -6.54 9.86
C PRO A 5 -13.30 -6.29 9.01
N ASP A 6 -13.47 -5.06 8.52
CA ASP A 6 -14.60 -4.65 7.67
C ASP A 6 -14.44 -5.05 6.19
N TYR A 7 -13.31 -5.66 5.79
CA TYR A 7 -13.03 -6.05 4.40
C TYR A 7 -13.16 -7.56 4.22
N ASP A 8 -14.00 -7.98 3.27
CA ASP A 8 -14.02 -9.35 2.78
C ASP A 8 -12.91 -9.59 1.74
N GLU A 9 -12.63 -10.87 1.44
CA GLU A 9 -11.57 -11.26 0.52
C GLU A 9 -11.77 -10.71 -0.90
N ALA A 10 -13.01 -10.70 -1.39
CA ALA A 10 -13.33 -10.18 -2.71
C ALA A 10 -13.14 -8.65 -2.77
N GLN A 11 -13.44 -7.94 -1.69
CA GLN A 11 -13.19 -6.51 -1.55
C GLN A 11 -11.68 -6.23 -1.53
N MET A 12 -10.89 -7.05 -0.86
CA MET A 12 -9.42 -6.93 -0.87
C MET A 12 -8.83 -7.12 -2.26
N GLU A 13 -9.34 -8.09 -3.03
CA GLU A 13 -8.94 -8.32 -4.42
C GLU A 13 -9.25 -7.10 -5.30
N ARG A 14 -10.51 -6.62 -5.27
CA ARG A 14 -10.93 -5.42 -6.01
C ARG A 14 -10.09 -4.19 -5.65
N LEU A 15 -9.80 -4.00 -4.35
CA LEU A 15 -8.94 -2.90 -3.90
C LEU A 15 -7.52 -3.03 -4.44
N GLY A 16 -6.98 -4.25 -4.55
CA GLY A 16 -5.70 -4.53 -5.16
C GLY A 16 -5.65 -4.11 -6.63
N GLU A 17 -6.64 -4.49 -7.42
CA GLU A 17 -6.75 -4.12 -8.84
C GLU A 17 -6.81 -2.60 -9.05
N LEU A 18 -7.35 -1.87 -8.07
CA LEU A 18 -7.41 -0.41 -8.09
C LEU A 18 -6.08 0.25 -7.67
N MET A 19 -5.13 -0.46 -7.09
CA MET A 19 -3.84 0.16 -6.80
C MET A 19 -3.06 0.42 -8.11
N PRO A 20 -2.28 1.50 -8.23
CA PRO A 20 -1.45 1.72 -9.41
C PRO A 20 -0.48 0.57 -9.74
N LEU A 21 0.00 -0.16 -8.72
CA LEU A 21 0.81 -1.36 -8.91
C LEU A 21 -0.01 -2.66 -9.05
N GLY A 22 -1.35 -2.56 -9.13
CA GLY A 22 -2.26 -3.69 -9.30
C GLY A 22 -2.30 -4.68 -8.11
N ARG A 23 -1.77 -4.27 -6.95
CA ARG A 23 -1.75 -5.09 -5.73
C ARG A 23 -1.72 -4.23 -4.46
N LEU A 24 -2.30 -4.76 -3.39
CA LEU A 24 -2.15 -4.17 -2.07
C LEU A 24 -0.77 -4.53 -1.46
N PRO A 25 -0.14 -3.59 -0.70
CA PRO A 25 1.15 -3.81 -0.06
C PRO A 25 1.07 -4.85 1.06
N GLN A 26 2.04 -5.76 1.12
CA GLN A 26 2.18 -6.78 2.15
C GLN A 26 3.14 -6.30 3.26
N ALA A 27 3.11 -6.96 4.42
CA ALA A 27 4.05 -6.65 5.50
C ALA A 27 5.51 -6.81 5.05
N ASP A 28 5.77 -7.82 4.21
CA ASP A 28 7.08 -8.10 3.64
C ASP A 28 7.59 -6.97 2.73
N ASP A 29 6.70 -6.27 2.01
CA ASP A 29 7.10 -5.11 1.19
C ASP A 29 7.66 -3.99 2.08
N ILE A 30 7.06 -3.77 3.27
CA ILE A 30 7.54 -2.79 4.25
C ILE A 30 8.89 -3.24 4.83
N ALA A 31 9.01 -4.52 5.18
CA ALA A 31 10.27 -5.07 5.70
C ALA A 31 11.41 -4.91 4.69
N GLN A 32 11.17 -5.20 3.41
CA GLN A 32 12.14 -4.99 2.34
C GLN A 32 12.54 -3.52 2.18
N ALA A 33 11.58 -2.60 2.26
CA ALA A 33 11.87 -1.16 2.20
C ALA A 33 12.73 -0.68 3.38
N VAL A 34 12.49 -1.21 4.58
CA VAL A 34 13.32 -0.94 5.76
C VAL A 34 14.73 -1.48 5.56
N LEU A 35 14.88 -2.72 5.10
CA LEU A 35 16.20 -3.31 4.82
C LEU A 35 16.97 -2.48 3.80
N TYR A 36 16.32 -2.04 2.72
CA TYR A 36 16.93 -1.13 1.75
C TYR A 36 17.43 0.17 2.39
N LEU A 37 16.64 0.80 3.26
CA LEU A 37 17.03 2.05 3.93
C LEU A 37 18.16 1.86 4.96
N VAL A 38 18.27 0.69 5.59
CA VAL A 38 19.35 0.39 6.55
C VAL A 38 20.73 0.45 5.88
N ASP A 39 20.82 0.04 4.61
CA ASP A 39 22.09 0.07 3.86
C ASP A 39 22.39 1.45 3.22
N ALA A 40 21.43 2.36 3.21
CA ALA A 40 21.50 3.65 2.51
C ALA A 40 22.10 4.77 3.39
N ALA A 41 23.38 4.65 3.78
CA ALA A 41 24.02 5.49 4.80
C ALA A 41 23.97 7.02 4.58
N ALA A 42 23.84 7.49 3.34
CA ALA A 42 23.74 8.92 3.02
C ALA A 42 22.30 9.46 2.92
N VAL A 43 21.29 8.60 3.12
CA VAL A 43 19.87 8.97 3.00
C VAL A 43 19.29 9.29 4.37
N THR A 44 18.72 10.49 4.51
CA THR A 44 18.04 10.92 5.74
C THR A 44 16.93 11.92 5.45
N GLY A 45 15.97 12.05 6.37
CA GLY A 45 14.86 13.01 6.25
C GLY A 45 13.87 12.72 5.12
N GLN A 46 13.87 11.50 4.58
CA GLN A 46 12.99 11.11 3.48
C GLN A 46 11.77 10.35 3.97
N THR A 47 10.65 10.53 3.28
CA THR A 47 9.46 9.70 3.43
C THR A 47 9.38 8.76 2.23
N LEU A 48 9.41 7.46 2.49
CA LEU A 48 9.26 6.42 1.47
C LEU A 48 7.87 5.81 1.57
N TYR A 49 7.06 5.96 0.52
CA TYR A 49 5.74 5.34 0.43
C TYR A 49 5.87 3.89 -0.01
N VAL A 50 5.29 2.98 0.78
CA VAL A 50 5.22 1.53 0.50
C VAL A 50 3.75 1.12 0.47
N ASP A 51 3.02 1.65 -0.51
CA ASP A 51 1.56 1.71 -0.49
C ASP A 51 0.88 1.21 -1.77
N GLY A 52 1.62 0.52 -2.64
CA GLY A 52 1.08 0.09 -3.94
C GLY A 52 0.84 1.24 -4.93
N GLY A 53 1.33 2.45 -4.63
CA GLY A 53 1.09 3.68 -5.38
C GLY A 53 -0.16 4.44 -4.96
N ALA A 54 -0.80 4.05 -3.84
CA ALA A 54 -2.04 4.68 -3.40
C ALA A 54 -1.95 6.21 -3.29
N HIS A 55 -0.85 6.76 -2.77
CA HIS A 55 -0.70 8.19 -2.53
C HIS A 55 -0.68 9.07 -3.79
N ILE A 56 -0.36 8.52 -4.97
CA ILE A 56 -0.34 9.27 -6.24
C ILE A 56 -1.65 9.20 -7.01
N ARG A 57 -2.64 8.45 -6.50
CA ARG A 57 -3.95 8.30 -7.15
C ARG A 57 -5.00 9.13 -6.40
N SER A 58 -5.77 9.90 -7.16
CA SER A 58 -7.04 10.44 -6.66
C SER A 58 -8.12 9.37 -6.82
N TYR A 59 -8.77 9.01 -5.73
CA TYR A 59 -9.85 8.04 -5.70
C TYR A 59 -11.19 8.76 -5.61
N ASP A 60 -12.21 8.21 -6.27
CA ASP A 60 -13.54 8.82 -6.29
C ASP A 60 -14.25 8.80 -4.91
N ARG A 61 -13.81 7.92 -4.01
CA ARG A 61 -14.32 7.73 -2.64
C ARG A 61 -13.21 7.25 -1.70
N ASP A 62 -13.49 7.27 -0.40
CA ASP A 62 -12.62 6.69 0.62
C ASP A 62 -12.50 5.16 0.45
N PHE A 63 -11.36 4.59 0.85
CA PHE A 63 -11.03 3.17 0.67
C PHE A 63 -12.10 2.19 1.20
N MET A 64 -12.77 2.53 2.30
CA MET A 64 -13.84 1.69 2.87
C MET A 64 -15.05 1.55 1.93
N HIS A 65 -15.27 2.53 1.06
CA HIS A 65 -16.43 2.64 0.18
C HIS A 65 -16.09 2.53 -1.31
N LEU A 66 -14.82 2.37 -1.65
CA LEU A 66 -14.34 2.40 -3.04
C LEU A 66 -14.91 1.27 -3.91
N CYS A 67 -15.28 0.15 -3.28
CA CYS A 67 -15.74 -1.08 -3.93
C CYS A 67 -17.09 -1.59 -3.38
N ARG A 68 -17.87 -0.71 -2.75
CA ARG A 68 -19.25 -0.97 -2.28
C ARG A 68 -20.28 -0.53 -3.30
#